data_AF-A0A530LGD6-F1
#
_entry.id   AF-A0A530LGD6-F1
#
_cell.length_a   1.000
_cell.length_b   1.000
_cell.length_c   1.000
_cell.angle_alpha   90.00
_cell.angle_beta   90.00
_cell.angle_gamma   90.00
#
_symmetry.space_group_name_H-M   'P 1'
#
loop_
_entity.id
_entity.type
_entity.pdbx_description
1 polymer ?
#
loop_
_entity_poly.entity_id
_entity_poly.type
_entity_poly.pdbx_seq_one_letter_code
_entity_poly.pdbx_strand_id
1 'polypeptide(L)'
;PLRIIASQTDRIEQDIDLLNKDLEPLKSFVLNGGTPAAAALHLARTVARRAERIMVALSQDPDEHVSREAIRYINRVSDFLFVAARAVNDNGNADVLWVPGKNR
;
A
#
# COMPACT_ATOMS: atom_id res chain seq x y z
N PRO A 1 -5.43 25.78 -7.03
CA PRO A 1 -4.20 24.99 -7.29
C PRO A 1 -4.43 23.53 -6.87
N LEU A 2 -4.06 22.56 -7.70
CA LEU A 2 -4.20 21.13 -7.38
C LEU A 2 -3.23 20.79 -6.23
N ARG A 3 -3.76 20.37 -5.07
CA ARG A 3 -2.99 19.97 -3.89
C ARG A 3 -3.69 18.80 -3.22
N ILE A 4 -2.92 17.96 -2.54
CA ILE A 4 -3.46 16.92 -1.67
C ILE A 4 -4.08 17.56 -0.43
N ILE A 5 -5.33 17.20 -0.14
CA ILE A 5 -6.08 17.63 1.05
C ILE A 5 -6.48 16.43 1.91
N ALA A 6 -6.74 16.67 3.20
CA ALA A 6 -7.05 15.61 4.17
C ALA A 6 -8.17 14.66 3.72
N SER A 7 -9.25 15.19 3.13
CA SER A 7 -10.38 14.39 2.66
C SER A 7 -10.02 13.35 1.59
N GLN A 8 -8.92 13.53 0.85
CA GLN A 8 -8.44 12.52 -0.09
C GLN A 8 -7.75 11.36 0.63
N THR A 9 -7.07 11.62 1.75
CA THR A 9 -6.52 10.58 2.63
C THR A 9 -7.66 9.83 3.31
N ASP A 10 -8.65 10.55 3.86
CA ASP A 10 -9.82 9.95 4.50
C ASP A 10 -10.57 9.01 3.55
N ARG A 11 -10.69 9.40 2.27
CA ARG A 11 -11.30 8.54 1.24
C ARG A 11 -10.52 7.24 1.04
N ILE A 12 -9.18 7.29 1.03
CA ILE A 12 -8.36 6.07 0.91
C ILE A 12 -8.51 5.19 2.15
N GLU A 13 -8.57 5.77 3.34
CA GLU A 13 -8.79 5.01 4.58
C GLU A 13 -10.16 4.31 4.55
N GLN A 14 -11.20 4.97 4.06
CA GLN A 14 -12.51 4.36 3.84
C GLN A 14 -12.48 3.23 2.79
N ASP A 15 -11.74 3.42 1.69
CA ASP A 15 -11.56 2.39 0.65
C ASP A 15 -10.80 1.17 1.23
N ILE A 16 -9.81 1.39 2.09
CA ILE A 16 -9.09 0.32 2.82
C ILE A 16 -10.04 -0.46 3.72
N ASP A 17 -10.85 0.24 4.53
CA ASP A 17 -11.80 -0.38 5.44
C ASP A 17 -12.86 -1.19 4.68
N LEU A 18 -13.32 -0.70 3.53
CA LEU A 18 -14.26 -1.41 2.67
C LEU A 18 -13.69 -2.74 2.19
N LEU A 19 -12.46 -2.73 1.67
CA LEU A 19 -11.84 -3.95 1.16
C LEU A 19 -11.47 -4.94 2.28
N ASN A 20 -11.05 -4.44 3.45
CA ASN A 20 -10.68 -5.30 4.58
C ASN A 20 -11.85 -6.12 5.15
N LYS A 21 -13.10 -5.67 4.99
CA LYS A 21 -14.28 -6.36 5.55
C LYS A 21 -14.40 -7.81 5.11
N ASP A 22 -14.05 -8.08 3.86
CA ASP A 22 -14.20 -9.40 3.24
C ASP A 22 -12.89 -10.19 3.19
N LEU A 23 -11.79 -9.64 3.75
CA LEU A 23 -10.48 -10.30 3.74
C LEU A 23 -10.32 -11.23 4.93
N GLU A 24 -9.80 -12.42 4.65
CA GLU A 24 -9.35 -13.33 5.69
C GLU A 24 -8.18 -12.71 6.51
N PRO A 25 -8.12 -12.94 7.84
CA PRO A 25 -7.03 -12.45 8.67
C PRO A 25 -5.66 -12.95 8.22
N LEU A 26 -4.65 -12.08 8.28
CA LEU A 26 -3.28 -12.42 7.89
C LEU A 26 -2.66 -13.39 8.92
N LYS A 27 -2.32 -14.61 8.49
CA LYS A 27 -1.68 -15.64 9.34
C LYS A 27 -0.16 -15.73 9.17
N SER A 28 0.38 -15.15 8.10
CA SER A 28 1.81 -15.07 7.80
C SER A 28 2.09 -13.85 6.92
N PHE A 29 3.36 -13.55 6.66
CA PHE A 29 3.74 -12.50 5.72
C PHE A 29 3.33 -12.87 4.29
N VAL A 30 2.75 -11.91 3.57
CA VAL A 30 2.44 -12.03 2.15
C VAL A 30 3.66 -11.64 1.33
N LEU A 31 4.08 -12.53 0.45
CA LEU A 31 5.09 -12.28 -0.58
C LEU A 31 4.40 -11.65 -1.80
N ASN A 32 5.10 -10.74 -2.47
CA ASN A 32 4.58 -10.09 -3.67
C ASN A 32 4.35 -11.15 -4.77
N GLY A 33 3.10 -11.40 -5.13
CA GLY A 33 2.73 -12.43 -6.10
C GLY A 33 1.22 -12.65 -6.17
N GLY A 34 0.80 -13.87 -6.50
CA GLY A 34 -0.62 -14.23 -6.66
C GLY A 34 -1.06 -14.16 -8.12
N THR A 35 -2.29 -13.70 -8.36
CA THR A 35 -2.79 -13.43 -9.72
C THR A 35 -2.00 -12.30 -10.41
N PRO A 36 -2.04 -12.18 -11.75
CA PRO A 36 -1.41 -11.07 -12.46
C PRO A 36 -1.86 -9.68 -11.96
N ALA A 37 -3.13 -9.54 -11.58
CA ALA A 37 -3.66 -8.31 -11.00
C ALA A 37 -3.06 -8.01 -9.62
N ALA A 38 -3.00 -9.02 -8.74
CA ALA A 38 -2.39 -8.88 -7.41
C ALA A 38 -0.90 -8.53 -7.49
N ALA A 39 -0.17 -9.21 -8.38
CA ALA A 39 1.25 -8.94 -8.63
C ALA A 39 1.49 -7.50 -9.13
N ALA A 40 0.65 -7.00 -10.05
CA ALA A 40 0.73 -5.61 -10.52
C ALA A 40 0.45 -4.60 -9.40
N LEU A 41 -0.50 -4.87 -8.51
CA LEU A 41 -0.79 -4.02 -7.35
C LEU A 41 0.35 -4.04 -6.34
N HIS A 42 0.95 -5.21 -6.08
CA HIS A 42 2.17 -5.30 -5.27
C HIS A 42 3.34 -4.52 -5.88
N LEU A 43 3.52 -4.57 -7.20
CA LEU A 43 4.53 -3.76 -7.90
C LEU A 43 4.25 -2.27 -7.69
N ALA A 44 3.02 -1.81 -7.95
CA ALA A 44 2.61 -0.42 -7.72
C ALA A 44 2.86 0.01 -6.27
N ARG A 45 2.60 -0.88 -5.29
CA ARG A 45 2.90 -0.64 -3.88
C ARG A 45 4.38 -0.34 -3.66
N THR A 46 5.29 -1.11 -4.27
CA THR A 46 6.73 -0.85 -4.14
C THR A 46 7.14 0.52 -4.71
N VAL A 47 6.49 0.96 -5.79
CA VAL A 47 6.69 2.28 -6.38
C VAL A 47 6.16 3.37 -5.46
N ALA A 48 4.97 3.23 -4.90
CA ALA A 48 4.41 4.17 -3.92
C ALA A 48 5.32 4.31 -2.69
N ARG A 49 5.82 3.20 -2.15
CA ARG A 49 6.79 3.22 -1.02
C ARG A 49 8.12 3.86 -1.40
N ARG A 50 8.56 3.73 -2.66
CA ARG A 50 9.76 4.42 -3.15
C ARG A 50 9.53 5.93 -3.24
N ALA A 51 8.37 6.36 -3.75
CA ALA A 51 7.98 7.76 -3.79
C ALA A 51 7.90 8.36 -2.38
N GLU A 52 7.25 7.66 -1.44
CA GLU A 52 7.18 8.04 -0.02
C GLU A 52 8.58 8.31 0.57
N ARG A 53 9.54 7.39 0.39
CA ARG A 53 10.92 7.59 0.89
C ARG A 53 11.60 8.82 0.30
N ILE A 54 11.42 9.06 -1.00
CA ILE A 54 11.97 10.25 -1.67
C ILE A 54 11.31 11.53 -1.13
N MET A 55 9.99 11.53 -0.94
CA MET A 55 9.26 12.67 -0.40
C MET A 55 9.66 12.99 1.04
N VAL A 56 9.86 11.97 1.87
CA VAL A 56 10.33 12.12 3.26
C VAL A 56 11.76 12.63 3.30
N ALA A 57 12.63 12.17 2.41
CA ALA A 57 13.99 12.69 2.30
C ALA A 57 14.00 14.16 1.87
N LEU A 58 13.21 14.52 0.85
CA LEU A 58 13.05 15.90 0.39
C LEU A 58 12.48 16.80 1.49
N SER A 59 11.57 16.29 2.32
CA SER A 59 11.00 17.08 3.42
C SER A 59 11.98 17.38 4.56
N GLN A 60 13.18 16.78 4.55
CA GLN A 60 14.24 17.12 5.51
C GLN A 60 15.13 18.26 5.02
N ASP A 61 15.03 18.64 3.74
CA ASP A 61 15.77 19.76 3.19
C ASP A 61 15.09 21.08 3.65
N PRO A 62 15.80 21.98 4.37
CA PRO A 62 15.24 23.23 4.86
C PRO A 62 14.84 24.21 3.75
N ASP A 63 15.41 24.06 2.55
CA ASP A 63 15.12 24.93 1.40
C ASP A 63 13.88 24.47 0.60
N GLU A 64 13.34 23.30 0.92
CA GLU A 64 12.23 22.68 0.20
C GLU A 64 10.95 22.59 1.05
N HIS A 65 9.81 22.73 0.40
CA HIS A 65 8.51 22.61 1.07
C HIS A 65 7.70 21.42 0.53
N VAL A 66 7.66 20.35 1.34
CA VAL A 66 6.81 19.18 1.06
C VAL A 66 5.58 19.19 1.96
N SER A 67 4.40 19.08 1.33
CA SER A 67 3.14 19.00 2.08
C SER A 67 3.09 17.74 2.97
N ARG A 68 2.82 17.94 4.26
CA ARG A 68 2.61 16.83 5.22
C ARG A 68 1.42 15.96 4.82
N GLU A 69 0.37 16.54 4.24
CA GLU A 69 -0.77 15.76 3.73
C GLU A 69 -0.39 14.89 2.54
N ALA A 70 0.50 15.36 1.67
CA ALA A 70 0.97 14.54 0.55
C ALA A 70 1.76 13.32 1.04
N ILE A 71 2.59 13.48 2.08
CA ILE A 71 3.33 12.38 2.71
C ILE A 71 2.36 11.37 3.37
N ARG A 72 1.35 11.86 4.11
CA ARG A 72 0.30 10.99 4.68
C ARG A 72 -0.46 10.22 3.59
N TYR A 73 -0.83 10.92 2.52
CA TYR A 73 -1.58 10.34 1.42
C TYR A 73 -0.81 9.21 0.73
N ILE A 74 0.47 9.42 0.36
CA ILE A 74 1.25 8.38 -0.32
C ILE A 74 1.52 7.17 0.59
N ASN A 75 1.65 7.38 1.90
CA ASN A 75 1.72 6.30 2.88
C ASN A 75 0.45 5.43 2.83
N ARG A 76 -0.74 6.05 2.87
CA ARG A 76 -2.03 5.35 2.77
C ARG A 76 -2.30 4.72 1.42
N VAL A 77 -1.86 5.33 0.33
CA VAL A 77 -1.87 4.70 -1.00
C VAL A 77 -1.11 3.37 -0.97
N SER A 78 0.02 3.29 -0.26
CA SER A 78 0.78 2.04 -0.16
C SER A 78 0.04 0.95 0.62
N ASP A 79 -0.75 1.31 1.63
CA ASP A 79 -1.58 0.38 2.38
C ASP A 79 -2.79 -0.08 1.55
N PHE A 80 -3.45 0.85 0.86
CA PHE A 80 -4.54 0.54 -0.06
C PHE A 80 -4.09 -0.43 -1.15
N LEU A 81 -2.93 -0.20 -1.76
CA LEU A 81 -2.41 -1.12 -2.79
C LEU A 81 -2.09 -2.51 -2.23
N PHE A 82 -1.73 -2.62 -0.95
CA PHE A 82 -1.56 -3.92 -0.30
C PHE A 82 -2.91 -4.63 -0.11
N VAL A 83 -3.90 -3.94 0.45
CA VAL A 83 -5.24 -4.49 0.71
C VAL A 83 -5.95 -4.84 -0.60
N ALA A 84 -5.87 -3.98 -1.61
CA ALA A 84 -6.41 -4.23 -2.94
C ALA A 84 -5.74 -5.43 -3.61
N ALA A 85 -4.43 -5.62 -3.45
CA ALA A 85 -3.72 -6.79 -3.98
C ALA A 85 -4.31 -8.08 -3.41
N ARG A 86 -4.61 -8.12 -2.10
CA ARG A 86 -5.25 -9.27 -1.45
C ARG A 86 -6.69 -9.46 -1.92
N ALA A 87 -7.46 -8.39 -2.01
CA ALA A 87 -8.86 -8.44 -2.44
C ALA A 87 -9.01 -9.06 -3.84
N VAL A 88 -8.17 -8.66 -4.80
CA VAL A 88 -8.19 -9.25 -6.17
C VAL A 88 -7.55 -10.63 -6.25
N ASN A 89 -6.98 -11.12 -5.15
CA ASN A 89 -6.31 -12.41 -5.05
C ASN A 89 -7.17 -13.40 -4.25
N ASP A 90 -8.42 -13.55 -4.69
CA ASP A 90 -9.44 -14.38 -4.04
C ASP A 90 -9.66 -13.98 -2.57
N ASN A 91 -9.82 -12.68 -2.32
CA ASN A 91 -9.98 -12.10 -0.97
C ASN A 91 -8.92 -12.60 0.04
N GLY A 92 -7.70 -12.80 -0.44
CA GLY A 92 -6.55 -13.24 0.34
C GLY A 92 -6.37 -14.76 0.45
N ASN A 93 -7.29 -15.57 -0.08
CA ASN A 93 -7.16 -17.04 -0.06
C ASN A 93 -6.03 -17.54 -0.96
N ALA A 94 -5.75 -16.83 -2.05
CA ALA A 94 -4.68 -17.16 -2.99
C ALA A 94 -3.37 -16.42 -2.68
N ASP A 95 -3.24 -15.77 -1.51
CA ASP A 95 -2.04 -15.03 -1.14
C ASP A 95 -0.82 -15.94 -1.05
N VAL A 96 0.30 -15.48 -1.64
CA VAL A 96 1.56 -16.20 -1.55
C VAL A 96 2.15 -15.97 -0.18
N LEU A 97 1.88 -16.87 0.75
CA LEU A 97 2.37 -16.75 2.11
C LEU A 97 3.82 -17.21 2.22
N TRP A 98 4.60 -16.46 3.00
CA TRP A 98 5.92 -16.89 3.43
C TRP A 98 5.77 -18.08 4.38
N VAL A 99 6.54 -19.14 4.12
CA VAL A 99 6.57 -20.36 4.94
C VAL A 99 7.98 -20.53 5.50
N PRO A 100 8.17 -20.53 6.84
CA PRO A 100 9.48 -20.74 7.46
C PRO A 100 10.12 -22.05 6.97
N GLY A 101 11.38 -21.99 6.55
CA GLY A 101 12.16 -23.19 6.19
C GLY A 101 11.83 -23.84 4.84
N LYS A 102 10.93 -23.26 4.02
CA LYS A 102 10.54 -23.85 2.72
C LYS A 102 11.69 -24.01 1.72
N ASN A 103 12.75 -23.19 1.83
CA ASN A 103 13.92 -23.21 0.94
C ASN A 103 15.22 -23.57 1.70
N ARG A 104 15.12 -24.28 2.83
CA ARG A 104 16.30 -24.75 3.58
C ARG A 104 16.75 -26.13 3.08
#